data_AF-A0A3P7JYG1-F1
#
_entry.id   AF-A0A3P7JYG1-F1
#
_cell.length_a   1.000
_cell.length_b   1.000
_cell.length_c   1.000
_cell.angle_alpha   90.00
_cell.angle_beta   90.00
_cell.angle_gamma   90.00
#
_symmetry.space_group_name_H-M   'P 1'
#
loop_
_entity.id
_entity.type
_entity.pdbx_description
1 polymer ?
#
loop_
_entity_poly.entity_id
_entity_poly.type
_entity_poly.pdbx_seq_one_letter_code
_entity_poly.pdbx_strand_id
1 'polypeptide(L)'
;MFVLALLEDTVAVKPHELDKELGAVLRRRINQRLSNKVVPELGLCICVYDLLEVGVLYILPGEGSGHTRVKFRLVVFRPHVDEVIQARVVSSNSHGLTLSVEFFEDITIPAERLPEPHVFEQSEQVVLFMNRESILLQ
;
A
#
# COMPACT_ATOMS: atom_id res chain seq x y z
N MET A 1 0.00 -7.64 7.98
CA MET A 1 -0.32 -6.30 7.46
C MET A 1 0.80 -5.79 6.59
N PHE A 2 2.03 -5.67 7.10
CA PHE A 2 3.21 -5.33 6.30
C PHE A 2 4.14 -6.52 6.11
N VAL A 3 4.75 -6.62 4.93
CA VAL A 3 5.74 -7.64 4.58
C VAL A 3 6.97 -6.99 3.95
N LEU A 4 8.12 -7.66 4.05
CA LEU A 4 9.33 -7.28 3.31
C LEU A 4 9.37 -8.05 2.00
N ALA A 5 9.31 -7.31 0.89
CA ALA A 5 9.46 -7.84 -0.45
C ALA A 5 10.90 -7.71 -0.92
N LEU A 6 11.53 -8.83 -1.28
CA LEU A 6 12.83 -8.82 -1.93
C LEU A 6 12.65 -8.53 -3.43
N LEU A 7 13.25 -7.45 -3.91
CA LEU A 7 13.18 -7.03 -5.31
C LEU A 7 14.58 -6.76 -5.85
N GLU A 8 14.67 -6.85 -7.18
CA GLU A 8 15.87 -6.53 -7.93
C GLU A 8 15.51 -5.61 -9.09
N ASP A 9 16.22 -4.49 -9.22
CA ASP A 9 15.97 -3.49 -10.26
C ASP A 9 17.28 -2.85 -10.72
N THR A 10 17.28 -2.34 -11.95
CA THR A 10 18.39 -1.54 -12.49
C THR A 10 18.03 -0.06 -12.36
N VAL A 11 18.83 0.68 -11.60
CA VAL A 11 18.57 2.10 -11.29
C VAL A 11 19.57 2.98 -12.02
N ALA A 12 19.04 3.97 -12.75
CA ALA A 12 19.84 4.99 -13.43
C ALA A 12 20.18 6.16 -12.49
N VAL A 13 21.47 6.39 -12.28
CA VAL A 13 22.08 7.49 -11.53
C VAL A 13 22.51 8.59 -12.51
N LYS A 14 22.01 9.81 -12.31
CA LYS A 14 22.33 10.94 -13.20
C LYS A 14 23.77 11.44 -12.95
N PRO A 15 24.43 12.05 -13.95
CA PRO A 15 25.81 12.55 -13.83
C PRO A 15 26.05 13.47 -12.63
N HIS A 16 25.10 14.38 -12.35
CA HIS A 16 25.18 15.35 -11.24
C HIS A 16 24.90 14.73 -9.85
N GLU A 17 24.71 13.42 -9.78
CA GLU A 17 24.46 12.68 -8.54
C GLU A 17 25.55 11.63 -8.29
N LEU A 18 26.56 11.54 -9.17
CA LEU A 18 27.69 10.61 -9.05
C LEU A 18 28.66 11.00 -7.93
N ASP A 19 28.67 12.27 -7.54
CA ASP A 19 29.44 12.83 -6.42
C ASP A 19 28.77 12.60 -5.05
N LYS A 20 27.52 12.12 -5.04
CA LYS A 20 26.72 11.89 -3.83
C LYS A 20 26.86 10.47 -3.33
N GLU A 21 26.48 10.25 -2.08
CA GLU A 21 26.43 8.91 -1.49
C GLU A 21 25.45 8.01 -2.29
N LEU A 22 25.99 6.97 -2.92
CA LEU A 22 25.24 6.10 -3.84
C LEU A 22 24.04 5.45 -3.15
N GLY A 23 24.18 5.01 -1.90
CA GLY A 23 23.09 4.41 -1.13
C GLY A 23 21.89 5.34 -0.99
N ALA A 24 22.12 6.60 -0.59
CA ALA A 24 21.08 7.62 -0.50
C ALA A 24 20.43 7.93 -1.87
N VAL A 25 21.22 8.02 -2.94
CA VAL A 25 20.70 8.26 -4.30
C VAL A 25 19.79 7.11 -4.74
N LEU A 26 20.23 5.87 -4.55
CA LEU A 26 19.47 4.66 -4.90
C LEU A 26 18.17 4.57 -4.12
N ARG A 27 18.20 4.73 -2.79
CA ARG A 27 16.99 4.72 -1.95
C ARG A 27 15.97 5.74 -2.43
N ARG A 28 16.41 6.97 -2.70
CA ARG A 28 15.53 8.04 -3.21
C ARG A 28 14.94 7.69 -4.57
N ARG A 29 15.73 7.18 -5.51
CA ARG A 29 15.25 6.81 -6.85
C ARG A 29 14.26 5.65 -6.81
N ILE A 30 14.53 4.63 -5.99
CA ILE A 30 13.62 3.50 -5.80
C ILE A 30 12.31 3.95 -5.14
N ASN A 31 12.37 4.77 -4.09
CA ASN A 31 11.16 5.34 -3.47
C ASN A 31 10.36 6.20 -4.47
N GLN A 32 11.02 7.06 -5.26
CA GLN A 32 10.32 7.84 -6.30
C GLN A 32 9.62 6.96 -7.33
N ARG A 33 10.19 5.79 -7.64
CA ARG A 33 9.62 4.86 -8.61
C ARG A 33 8.52 3.99 -8.03
N LEU A 34 8.63 3.53 -6.78
CA LEU A 34 7.77 2.48 -6.23
C LEU A 34 6.85 2.95 -5.10
N SER A 35 7.17 4.00 -4.36
CA SER A 35 6.32 4.45 -3.25
C SER A 35 4.92 4.82 -3.73
N ASN A 36 3.92 4.42 -2.95
CA ASN A 36 2.50 4.62 -3.24
C ASN A 36 2.02 3.99 -4.55
N LYS A 37 2.69 2.92 -5.01
CA LYS A 37 2.23 2.12 -6.16
C LYS A 37 1.79 0.74 -5.71
N VAL A 38 0.67 0.28 -6.27
CA VAL A 38 0.21 -1.10 -6.11
C VAL A 38 0.84 -1.93 -7.22
N VAL A 39 1.65 -2.91 -6.83
CA VAL A 39 2.25 -3.87 -7.76
C VAL A 39 1.46 -5.17 -7.70
N PRO A 40 1.00 -5.71 -8.86
CA PRO A 40 0.27 -6.98 -8.90
C PRO A 40 1.01 -8.09 -8.17
N GLU A 41 0.28 -8.94 -7.44
CA GLU A 41 0.80 -10.06 -6.64
C GLU A 41 1.73 -9.68 -5.47
N LEU A 42 2.09 -8.40 -5.33
CA LEU A 42 2.95 -7.89 -4.27
C LEU A 42 2.16 -7.11 -3.20
N GLY A 43 1.41 -6.09 -3.60
CA GLY A 43 0.67 -5.19 -2.70
C GLY A 43 1.05 -3.72 -2.88
N LEU A 44 0.68 -2.89 -1.90
CA LEU A 44 0.97 -1.44 -1.90
C LEU A 44 2.37 -1.18 -1.35
N CYS A 45 3.23 -0.62 -2.19
CA CYS A 45 4.61 -0.28 -1.87
C CYS A 45 4.70 0.99 -1.00
N ILE A 46 5.35 0.90 0.16
CA ILE A 46 5.51 2.02 1.09
C ILE A 46 6.87 2.70 0.87
N CYS A 47 7.96 2.04 1.27
CA CYS A 47 9.31 2.58 1.19
C CYS A 47 10.38 1.48 1.18
N VAL A 48 11.59 1.84 0.76
CA VAL A 48 12.78 0.99 0.86
C VAL A 48 13.15 0.79 2.33
N TYR A 49 13.24 -0.47 2.73
CA TYR A 49 13.77 -0.87 4.03
C TYR A 49 15.30 -0.77 4.02
N ASP A 50 15.95 -1.59 3.18
CA ASP A 50 17.39 -1.59 3.01
C ASP A 50 17.84 -2.02 1.61
N LEU A 51 19.10 -1.73 1.31
CA LEU A 51 19.80 -2.21 0.12
C LEU A 51 20.66 -3.39 0.55
N LEU A 52 20.49 -4.55 -0.08
CA LEU A 52 21.23 -5.77 0.24
C LEU A 52 22.51 -5.89 -0.59
N GLU A 53 22.38 -5.68 -1.90
CA GLU A 53 23.49 -5.76 -2.84
C GLU A 53 23.41 -4.58 -3.81
N VAL A 54 24.53 -3.88 -3.98
CA VAL A 54 24.68 -2.83 -4.98
C VAL A 54 25.77 -3.27 -5.95
N GLY A 55 25.37 -3.47 -7.21
CA GLY A 55 26.27 -3.86 -8.28
C GLY A 55 27.20 -2.74 -8.72
N VAL A 56 28.13 -3.08 -9.61
CA VAL A 56 29.04 -2.12 -10.22
C VAL A 56 28.25 -1.12 -11.06
N LEU A 57 28.63 0.16 -10.97
CA LEU A 57 28.08 1.22 -11.81
C LEU A 57 28.71 1.13 -13.22
N TYR A 58 27.89 1.02 -14.25
CA TYR A 58 28.32 1.00 -15.65
C TYR A 58 27.57 2.05 -16.47
N ILE A 59 28.21 2.57 -17.50
CA ILE A 59 27.62 3.58 -18.40
C ILE A 59 27.37 2.92 -19.75
N LEU A 60 26.16 3.04 -20.26
CA LEU A 60 25.80 2.52 -21.59
C LEU A 60 26.34 3.46 -22.68
N PRO A 61 26.91 2.94 -23.79
CA PRO A 61 27.33 3.79 -24.89
C PRO A 61 26.16 4.64 -25.42
N GLY A 62 26.36 5.96 -25.51
CA GLY A 62 25.32 6.91 -25.93
C GLY A 62 24.44 7.46 -24.81
N GLU A 63 24.54 6.92 -23.58
CA GLU A 63 23.92 7.50 -22.40
C GLU A 63 24.97 8.14 -21.48
N GLY A 64 24.64 9.27 -20.86
CA GLY A 64 25.50 9.90 -19.86
C GLY A 64 25.27 9.39 -18.44
N SER A 65 24.19 8.64 -18.20
CA SER A 65 23.83 8.18 -16.84
C SER A 65 24.53 6.86 -16.50
N GLY A 66 24.95 6.73 -15.24
CA GLY A 66 25.43 5.46 -14.71
C GLY A 66 24.26 4.57 -14.33
N HIS A 67 24.35 3.28 -14.62
CA HIS A 67 23.36 2.27 -14.28
C HIS A 67 23.97 1.28 -13.30
N THR A 68 23.20 0.90 -12.28
CA THR A 68 23.61 -0.15 -11.35
C THR A 68 22.43 -1.04 -11.02
N ARG A 69 22.71 -2.34 -10.92
CA ARG A 69 21.74 -3.36 -10.51
C ARG A 69 21.75 -3.43 -8.98
N VAL A 70 20.57 -3.37 -8.38
CA VAL A 70 20.42 -3.29 -6.93
C VAL A 70 19.41 -4.33 -6.47
N LYS A 71 19.80 -5.13 -5.47
CA LYS A 71 18.86 -5.96 -4.71
C LYS A 71 18.52 -5.25 -3.41
N PHE A 72 17.23 -5.12 -3.11
CA PHE A 72 16.75 -4.36 -1.96
C PHE A 72 15.49 -4.98 -1.39
N ARG A 73 15.17 -4.63 -0.14
CA ARG A 73 13.90 -4.98 0.49
C ARG A 73 12.98 -3.77 0.56
N LEU A 74 11.74 -3.96 0.17
CA LEU A 74 10.70 -2.95 0.21
C LEU A 74 9.68 -3.30 1.30
N VAL A 75 9.26 -2.32 2.08
CA VAL A 75 8.11 -2.46 2.97
C VAL A 75 6.84 -2.36 2.11
N VAL A 76 6.03 -3.40 2.14
CA VAL A 76 4.80 -3.51 1.35
C VAL A 76 3.63 -3.75 2.29
N PHE A 77 2.57 -2.95 2.13
CA PHE A 77 1.27 -3.24 2.74
C PHE A 77 0.56 -4.32 1.94
N ARG A 78 0.46 -5.49 2.56
CA ARG A 78 -0.20 -6.69 2.05
C ARG A 78 -0.88 -7.40 3.22
N PRO A 79 -2.12 -7.01 3.57
CA PRO A 79 -2.93 -7.75 4.53
C PRO A 79 -3.08 -9.23 4.11
N HIS A 80 -3.11 -10.12 5.08
CA HIS A 80 -3.38 -11.54 4.83
C HIS A 80 -4.88 -11.82 4.97
N VAL A 81 -5.33 -12.94 4.37
CA VAL A 81 -6.68 -13.44 4.59
C VAL A 81 -6.85 -13.74 6.09
N ASP A 82 -8.01 -13.38 6.64
CA ASP A 82 -8.37 -13.50 8.06
C ASP A 82 -7.55 -12.65 9.05
N GLU A 83 -6.79 -11.67 8.54
CA GLU A 83 -6.10 -10.70 9.40
C GLU A 83 -7.07 -9.63 9.95
N VAL A 84 -6.98 -9.33 11.24
CA VAL A 84 -7.77 -8.28 11.89
C VAL A 84 -7.02 -6.94 11.83
N ILE A 85 -7.66 -5.92 11.24
CA ILE A 85 -7.10 -4.57 11.07
C ILE A 85 -8.11 -3.54 11.57
N GLN A 86 -7.62 -2.51 12.27
CA GLN A 86 -8.45 -1.36 12.64
C GLN A 86 -8.51 -0.36 11.48
N ALA A 87 -9.72 0.06 11.11
CA ALA A 87 -9.97 1.03 10.05
C ALA A 87 -11.08 2.01 10.46
N ARG A 88 -11.13 3.16 9.79
CA ARG A 88 -12.14 4.19 9.98
C ARG A 88 -13.19 4.07 8.88
N VAL A 89 -14.47 4.21 9.24
CA VAL A 89 -15.55 4.29 8.25
C VAL A 89 -15.47 5.65 7.53
N VAL A 90 -15.34 5.60 6.20
CA VAL A 90 -15.32 6.80 5.33
C VAL A 90 -16.71 7.09 4.80
N SER A 91 -17.40 6.07 4.32
CA SER A 91 -18.74 6.19 3.77
C SER A 91 -19.51 4.87 3.92
N SER A 92 -20.84 4.97 3.87
CA SER A 92 -21.72 3.82 3.80
C SER A 92 -22.71 3.99 2.66
N ASN A 93 -23.04 2.89 1.99
CA ASN A 93 -23.99 2.87 0.90
C ASN A 93 -24.77 1.54 0.92
N SER A 94 -25.70 1.37 -0.01
CA SER A 94 -26.52 0.15 -0.10
C SER A 94 -25.73 -1.14 -0.39
N HIS A 95 -24.51 -1.03 -0.93
CA HIS A 95 -23.64 -2.17 -1.21
C HIS A 95 -22.74 -2.53 -0.03
N GLY A 96 -22.58 -1.64 0.96
CA GLY A 96 -21.76 -1.90 2.14
C GLY A 96 -21.05 -0.67 2.71
N LEU A 97 -19.95 -0.92 3.42
CA LEU A 97 -19.12 0.10 4.07
C LEU A 97 -17.81 0.28 3.31
N THR A 98 -17.43 1.53 3.06
CA THR A 98 -16.08 1.88 2.61
C THR A 98 -15.28 2.35 3.82
N LEU A 99 -14.13 1.73 4.04
CA LEU A 99 -13.24 1.98 5.15
C LEU A 99 -11.90 2.51 4.65
N SER A 100 -11.24 3.29 5.49
CA SER A 100 -9.86 3.71 5.27
C SER A 100 -8.98 3.37 6.46
N VAL A 101 -7.72 3.07 6.14
CA VAL A 101 -6.59 3.20 7.05
C VAL A 101 -5.80 4.44 6.63
N GLU A 102 -4.86 4.89 7.48
CA GLU A 102 -4.16 6.18 7.32
C GLU A 102 -3.60 6.47 5.91
N PHE A 103 -3.15 5.44 5.19
CA PHE A 103 -2.51 5.56 3.88
C PHE A 103 -3.25 4.83 2.74
N PHE A 104 -4.43 4.22 3.01
CA PHE A 104 -5.16 3.43 2.02
C PHE A 104 -6.67 3.49 2.27
N GLU A 105 -7.45 3.85 1.25
CA GLU A 105 -8.88 4.19 1.39
C GLU A 105 -9.84 3.22 0.69
N ASP A 106 -9.32 2.23 -0.05
CA ASP A 106 -10.13 1.34 -0.89
C ASP A 106 -10.38 -0.03 -0.20
N ILE A 107 -10.91 0.00 1.02
CA ILE A 107 -11.29 -1.19 1.78
C ILE A 107 -12.81 -1.26 1.84
N THR A 108 -13.42 -2.28 1.23
CA THR A 108 -14.89 -2.42 1.21
C THR A 108 -15.34 -3.66 2.00
N ILE A 109 -16.34 -3.47 2.87
CA ILE A 109 -17.09 -4.56 3.50
C ILE A 109 -18.46 -4.65 2.81
N PRO A 110 -18.74 -5.72 2.05
CA PRO A 110 -20.05 -5.93 1.44
C PRO A 110 -21.16 -6.05 2.48
N ALA A 111 -22.37 -5.60 2.14
CA ALA A 111 -23.52 -5.64 3.03
C ALA A 111 -23.84 -7.06 3.55
N GLU A 112 -23.60 -8.09 2.74
CA GLU A 112 -23.84 -9.50 3.12
C GLU A 112 -22.88 -10.01 4.20
N ARG A 113 -21.80 -9.27 4.48
CA ARG A 113 -20.80 -9.60 5.51
C ARG A 113 -20.96 -8.73 6.76
N LEU A 114 -21.93 -7.82 6.78
CA LEU A 114 -22.22 -7.01 7.96
C LEU A 114 -22.95 -7.84 9.02
N PRO A 115 -22.74 -7.53 10.31
CA PRO A 115 -23.50 -8.14 11.40
C PRO A 115 -25.02 -8.01 11.17
N GLU A 116 -25.76 -9.08 11.44
CA GLU A 116 -27.22 -9.04 11.46
C GLU A 116 -27.74 -8.85 12.89
N PRO A 117 -28.81 -8.07 13.11
CA PRO A 117 -29.60 -7.32 12.11
C PRO A 117 -29.03 -5.92 11.82
N HIS A 118 -29.01 -5.54 10.54
CA HIS A 118 -28.66 -4.18 10.11
C HIS A 118 -29.69 -3.61 9.13
N VAL A 119 -29.83 -2.29 9.10
CA VAL A 119 -30.70 -1.55 8.17
C VAL A 119 -29.91 -0.38 7.58
N PHE A 120 -29.98 -0.22 6.26
CA PHE A 120 -29.39 0.93 5.59
C PHE A 120 -30.44 2.03 5.42
N GLU A 121 -30.19 3.19 6.03
CA GLU A 121 -31.03 4.38 5.92
C GLU A 121 -30.52 5.27 4.77
N GLN A 122 -31.27 5.35 3.67
CA GLN A 122 -30.85 6.08 2.47
C GLN A 122 -30.79 7.60 2.69
N SER A 123 -31.65 8.12 3.55
CA SER A 123 -31.76 9.56 3.82
C SER A 123 -30.48 10.12 4.45
N GLU A 124 -29.90 9.35 5.38
CA GLU A 124 -28.72 9.74 6.15
C GLU A 124 -27.42 9.08 5.64
N GLN A 125 -27.51 8.12 4.72
CA GLN A 125 -26.38 7.31 4.24
C GLN A 125 -25.62 6.68 5.41
N VAL A 126 -26.37 6.04 6.31
CA VAL A 126 -25.85 5.35 7.50
C VAL A 126 -26.37 3.92 7.58
N VAL A 127 -25.54 3.02 8.08
CA VAL A 127 -25.94 1.67 8.46
C VAL A 127 -26.21 1.64 9.96
N LEU A 128 -27.44 1.27 10.33
CA LEU A 128 -27.87 1.11 11.71
C LEU A 128 -27.80 -0.37 12.09
N PHE A 129 -27.15 -0.66 13.22
CA PHE A 129 -27.12 -1.99 13.82
C PHE A 129 -28.15 -2.04 14.94
N MET A 130 -29.11 -2.98 14.85
CA MET A 130 -30.16 -3.11 15.86
C MET A 130 -29.76 -4.13 16.92
N ASN A 131 -29.91 -3.76 18.19
CA ASN A 131 -29.76 -4.70 19.28
C ASN A 131 -31.01 -5.57 19.39
N ARG A 132 -30.84 -6.86 19.66
CA ARG A 132 -31.96 -7.81 19.82
C ARG A 132 -32.94 -7.41 20.93
N GLU A 133 -32.50 -6.64 21.93
CA GLU A 133 -33.36 -6.14 23.01
C GLU A 133 -34.34 -5.04 22.54
N SER A 134 -34.03 -4.33 21.46
CA SER A 134 -34.88 -3.25 20.93
C SER A 134 -36.00 -3.76 20.01
N ILE A 135 -35.96 -5.04 19.61
CA ILE A 135 -36.93 -5.66 18.69
C ILE A 135 -38.19 -6.13 19.44
N LEU A 136 -38.12 -6.28 20.77
CA LEU A 136 -39.24 -6.73 21.61
C LEU A 136 -40.16 -5.59 22.10
N LEU A 137 -39.92 -4.35 21.68
CA LEU A 137 -40.71 -3.17 22.09
C LEU A 137 -41.45 -2.50 20.92
N GLN A 138 -41.55 -3.17 19.76
CA GLN A 138 -42.43 -2.75 18.65
C GLN A 138 -43.47 -3.83 18.34
#